data_AF-A0A496TH85-F1
#
_entry.id   AF-A0A496TH85-F1
#
_cell.length_a   1.000
_cell.length_b   1.000
_cell.length_c   1.000
_cell.angle_alpha   90.00
_cell.angle_beta   90.00
_cell.angle_gamma   90.00
#
_symmetry.space_group_name_H-M   'P 1'
#
loop_
_entity.id
_entity.type
_entity.pdbx_description
1 polymer ?
#
loop_
_entity_poly.entity_id
_entity_poly.type
_entity_poly.pdbx_seq_one_letter_code
_entity_poly.pdbx_strand_id
1 'polypeptide(L)' 'MEFISIGKIGRPRGIKGEFFIHPLTDFPDRFKSLDSVYISDSTGNRNKYT' A
#
# COMPACT_ATOMS: atom_id res chain seq x y z
N MET A 1 1.67 17.20 6.59
CA MET A 1 0.55 16.26 6.43
C MET A 1 0.88 15.01 7.21
N GLU A 2 -0.06 14.54 8.02
CA GLU A 2 0.08 13.31 8.80
C GLU A 2 -0.46 12.14 7.96
N PHE A 3 0.31 11.06 7.87
CA PHE A 3 -0.07 9.87 7.10
C PHE A 3 -0.08 8.66 8.04
N ILE A 4 -1.02 7.74 7.80
CA ILE A 4 -1.15 6.50 8.57
C ILE A 4 -0.78 5.32 7.67
N SER A 5 0.06 4.42 8.20
CA SER A 5 0.40 3.17 7.52
C SER A 5 -0.80 2.21 7.57
N ILE A 6 -1.42 1.94 6.43
CA ILE A 6 -2.59 1.05 6.33
C ILE A 6 -2.23 -0.40 5.98
N GLY A 7 -1.02 -0.65 5.49
CA GLY A 7 -0.61 -1.99 5.03
C GLY A 7 0.88 -2.09 4.71
N LYS A 8 1.36 -3.32 4.59
CA LYS A 8 2.73 -3.65 4.17
C LYS A 8 2.70 -4.44 2.86
N ILE A 9 3.55 -4.05 1.90
CA ILE A 9 3.73 -4.78 0.65
C ILE A 9 4.31 -6.15 0.95
N GLY A 10 3.65 -7.19 0.45
CA GLY A 10 4.04 -8.59 0.56
C GLY A 10 4.70 -9.09 -0.73
N ARG A 11 4.54 -10.39 -0.99
CA ARG A 11 5.12 -11.04 -2.18
C ARG A 11 4.50 -10.51 -3.49
N PRO A 12 5.25 -10.49 -4.60
CA PRO A 12 4.69 -10.23 -5.91
C PRO A 12 3.66 -11.31 -6.31
N ARG A 13 2.76 -10.94 -7.22
CA ARG A 13 1.70 -11.77 -7.77
C ARG A 13 1.61 -11.54 -9.28
N GLY A 14 1.40 -12.62 -10.03
CA GLY A 14 1.19 -12.55 -11.47
C GLY A 14 2.39 -12.00 -12.24
N ILE A 15 2.14 -11.52 -13.46
CA ILE A 15 3.17 -11.00 -14.38
C ILE A 15 2.99 -9.50 -14.68
N LYS A 16 1.91 -8.88 -14.17
CA LYS A 16 1.56 -7.47 -14.45
C LYS A 16 1.93 -6.52 -13.30
N GLY A 17 2.86 -6.94 -12.43
CA GLY A 17 3.29 -6.13 -11.28
C GLY A 17 2.28 -6.09 -10.13
N GLU A 18 1.37 -7.06 -10.06
CA GLU A 18 0.46 -7.19 -8.93
C GLU A 18 1.24 -7.69 -7.69
N PHE A 19 0.73 -7.44 -6.50
CA PHE A 19 1.34 -7.92 -5.26
C PHE A 19 0.28 -8.13 -4.19
N PHE A 20 0.64 -8.91 -3.16
CA PHE A 20 -0.19 -9.04 -1.99
C PHE A 20 0.08 -7.90 -1.01
N ILE A 21 -0.94 -7.45 -0.30
CA ILE A 21 -0.82 -6.50 0.81
C ILE A 21 -1.17 -7.23 2.10
N HIS A 22 -0.35 -7.03 3.13
CA HIS A 22 -0.70 -7.39 4.51
C HIS A 22 -1.37 -6.17 5.16
N PRO A 23 -2.71 -6.16 5.32
CA PRO A 23 -3.39 -5.03 5.93
C PRO A 23 -2.96 -4.90 7.40
N LEU A 24 -2.71 -3.66 7.82
CA LEU A 24 -2.47 -3.30 9.23
C LEU A 24 -3.74 -2.74 9.88
N THR A 25 -4.87 -2.92 9.21
CA THR A 25 -6.18 -2.37 9.59
C THR A 25 -7.22 -3.46 9.59
N ASP A 26 -8.19 -3.36 10.51
CA ASP A 26 -9.34 -4.27 10.61
C ASP A 26 -10.37 -4.10 9.49
N PHE A 27 -10.19 -3.11 8.62
CA PHE A 27 -11.10 -2.81 7.51
C PHE A 27 -10.39 -2.91 6.14
N PRO A 28 -10.01 -4.12 5.66
CA PRO A 28 -9.31 -4.30 4.39
C PRO A 28 -10.12 -3.87 3.16
N ASP A 29 -11.45 -3.86 3.23
CA ASP A 29 -12.29 -3.47 2.10
C ASP A 29 -12.08 -2.00 1.68
N ARG A 30 -11.59 -1.14 2.58
CA ARG A 30 -11.30 0.26 2.27
C ARG A 30 -10.23 0.44 1.19
N PHE A 31 -9.36 -0.54 0.96
CA PHE A 31 -8.39 -0.47 -0.11
C PHE A 31 -9.04 -0.35 -1.50
N LYS A 32 -10.28 -0.83 -1.66
CA LYS A 32 -11.03 -0.78 -2.93
C LYS A 32 -11.53 0.63 -3.28
N SER A 33 -11.63 1.52 -2.28
CA SER A 33 -12.16 2.88 -2.44
C SER A 33 -11.07 3.96 -2.40
N LEU A 34 -9.79 3.57 -2.31
CA LEU A 34 -8.69 4.52 -2.29
C LEU A 34 -8.32 4.92 -3.72
N ASP A 35 -8.27 6.24 -3.97
CA ASP A 35 -7.81 6.76 -5.26
C ASP A 35 -6.29 6.78 -5.38
N SER A 36 -5.57 6.86 -4.26
CA SER A 36 -4.10 6.86 -4.27
C SER A 36 -3.53 6.48 -2.91
N VAL A 37 -2.29 5.97 -2.93
CA VAL A 37 -1.53 5.59 -1.73
C VAL A 37 -0.11 6.12 -1.81
N TYR A 38 0.53 6.27 -0.66
CA TYR A 38 1.95 6.61 -0.57
C TYR A 38 2.74 5.37 -0.17
N ILE A 39 3.74 5.01 -0.97
CA ILE A 39 4.65 3.91 -0.65
C ILE A 39 5.93 4.50 -0.08
N SER A 40 6.31 4.00 1.10
CA SER A 40 7.57 4.36 1.76
C SER A 40 8.65 3.34 1.38
N ASP A 41 9.82 3.82 0.97
CA ASP A 41 11.00 2.97 0.78
C ASP A 41 11.75 2.73 2.11
N SER A 42 12.81 1.92 2.07
CA SER A 42 13.66 1.63 3.23
C SER A 42 14.43 2.85 3.75
N THR A 43 14.53 3.91 2.96
CA THR A 43 15.18 5.17 3.33
C THR A 43 14.20 6.23 3.85
N GLY A 44 12.90 5.93 3.83
CA GLY A 44 11.84 6.80 4.32
C GLY A 44 11.26 7.75 3.26
N ASN A 45 11.69 7.68 1.99
CA ASN A 45 11.08 8.49 0.94
C ASN A 45 9.69 7.97 0.62
N ARG A 46 8.75 8.89 0.40
CA ARG A 46 7.35 8.58 0.13
C ARG A 46 6.98 9.02 -1.29
N ASN A 47 6.60 8.06 -2.12
CA ASN A 47 6.16 8.32 -3.48
C ASN A 47 4.66 8.02 -3.60
N LYS A 48 3.92 8.88 -4.30
CA LYS A 48 2.48 8.72 -4.53
C LYS A 48 2.25 7.77 -5.72
N TYR A 49 1.32 6.84 -5.54
CA TYR A 49 0.87 5.90 -6.57
C TYR A 49 -0.66 5.90 -6.65
N THR A 50 -1.21 5.58 -7.81
CA THR A 50 -2.64 5.53 -8.14
C THR A 50 -3.00 4.11 -8.55
#